data_AF-A0AAW9YBU2-F1
#
_entry.id   AF-A0AAW9YBU2-F1
#
_cell.length_a   1.000
_cell.length_b   1.000
_cell.length_c   1.000
_cell.angle_alpha   90.00
_cell.angle_beta   90.00
_cell.angle_gamma   90.00
#
_symmetry.space_group_name_H-M   'P 1'
#
loop_
_entity.id
_entity.type
_entity.pdbx_description
1 polymer ?
#
loop_
_entity_poly.entity_id
_entity_poly.type
_entity_poly.pdbx_seq_one_letter_code
_entity_poly.pdbx_strand_id
1 'polypeptide(L)'
;MKELNDFCQKFLVIGNYKPTKKDEILFPHRYECLKADIFESLMLYDRVNLKIYGENVPLAVLLNEVGVNGVEKLIEQDALRFVHWTPMVMHMVDQIDGILPIVVGRHTSDVHCDPEASIKKTFMFMRNKPNFLKRKMLLRKVRDLYFEPQQGLEHDASEMIMSSYNSGKLIDLGLDNHKLDIYRLSSNQKVLLTNCASEILEHKFIISNNLTAHKTLSFNTLYSDSIGKFSQTEASVEIFKLENFPDLHSLSLELGNPLNKVAEYRSRKNSVKFRSWLDEATDSKELYEITRAYIDSIENAKGFFETKRGRLTKNIAMTVVGAGVGSMLGPVGTALGGIAGQALAPAADFTLDLIDEYFLTELLKGWKPRMFVDDMRKLQAKK
;
A
#
# COMPACT_ATOMS: atom_id res chain seq x y z
N MET A 1 -0.58 -0.25 3.82
CA MET A 1 -1.17 0.47 4.96
C MET A 1 -1.13 -0.42 6.19
N LYS A 2 -0.17 -0.15 7.08
CA LYS A 2 0.04 -0.86 8.36
C LYS A 2 -0.77 -0.20 9.48
N GLU A 3 -0.87 1.11 9.41
CA GLU A 3 -1.50 2.02 10.37
C GLU A 3 -2.96 1.61 10.65
N LEU A 4 -3.69 1.16 9.62
CA LEU A 4 -5.05 0.65 9.76
C LEU A 4 -5.10 -0.62 10.63
N ASN A 5 -4.20 -1.57 10.39
CA ASN A 5 -4.14 -2.78 11.21
C ASN A 5 -3.77 -2.44 12.65
N ASP A 6 -2.75 -1.61 12.86
CA ASP A 6 -2.28 -1.27 14.19
C ASP A 6 -3.34 -0.51 14.99
N PHE A 7 -4.06 0.41 14.35
CA PHE A 7 -5.22 1.06 14.95
C PHE A 7 -6.30 0.05 15.33
N CYS A 8 -6.64 -0.86 14.42
CA CYS A 8 -7.65 -1.90 14.66
C CYS A 8 -7.25 -2.82 15.82
N GLN A 9 -6.01 -3.31 15.83
CA GLN A 9 -5.51 -4.22 16.87
C GLN A 9 -5.47 -3.53 18.24
N LYS A 10 -5.17 -2.23 18.28
CA LYS A 10 -5.11 -1.46 19.52
C LYS A 10 -6.49 -1.09 20.07
N PHE A 11 -7.41 -0.64 19.24
CA PHE A 11 -8.66 -0.03 19.72
C PHE A 11 -9.92 -0.84 19.43
N LEU A 12 -9.89 -1.73 18.45
CA LEU A 12 -11.07 -2.49 18.04
C LEU A 12 -11.01 -3.94 18.53
N VAL A 13 -9.83 -4.56 18.65
CA VAL A 13 -9.73 -5.94 19.17
C VAL A 13 -9.77 -5.97 20.69
N ILE A 14 -10.74 -6.70 21.26
CA ILE A 14 -10.93 -6.83 22.71
C ILE A 14 -9.76 -7.60 23.33
N GLY A 15 -9.24 -7.10 24.46
CA GLY A 15 -8.25 -7.81 25.28
C GLY A 15 -6.79 -7.46 25.00
N ASN A 16 -6.48 -6.88 23.83
CA ASN A 16 -5.11 -6.50 23.48
C ASN A 16 -4.63 -5.24 24.20
N TYR A 17 -5.56 -4.32 24.50
CA TYR A 17 -5.24 -3.04 25.10
C TYR A 17 -6.43 -2.54 25.93
N LYS A 18 -6.13 -1.88 27.05
CA LYS A 18 -7.12 -1.17 27.86
C LYS A 18 -7.00 0.33 27.56
N PRO A 19 -7.98 0.94 26.86
CA PRO A 19 -7.94 2.36 26.54
C PRO A 19 -7.78 3.23 27.79
N THR A 20 -6.92 4.25 27.71
CA THR A 20 -6.86 5.29 28.72
C THR A 20 -7.97 6.31 28.51
N LYS A 21 -8.29 7.14 29.53
CA LYS A 21 -9.21 8.28 29.37
C LYS A 21 -8.82 9.21 28.21
N LYS A 22 -7.51 9.41 28.01
CA LYS A 22 -7.00 10.20 26.89
C LYS A 22 -7.31 9.54 25.55
N ASP A 23 -7.22 8.21 25.47
CA ASP A 23 -7.56 7.49 24.24
C ASP A 23 -9.04 7.59 23.93
N GLU A 24 -9.92 7.45 24.93
CA GLU A 24 -11.36 7.59 24.75
C GLU A 24 -11.73 8.97 24.18
N ILE A 25 -11.13 10.04 24.71
CA ILE A 25 -11.36 11.41 24.24
C ILE A 25 -10.83 11.61 22.81
N LEU A 26 -9.65 11.07 22.50
CA LEU A 26 -9.01 11.25 21.19
C LEU A 26 -9.49 10.27 20.12
N PHE A 27 -10.19 9.20 20.50
CA PHE A 27 -10.59 8.13 19.57
C PHE A 27 -11.40 8.65 18.37
N PRO A 28 -12.43 9.50 18.53
CA PRO A 28 -13.19 10.01 17.39
C PRO A 28 -12.31 10.72 16.38
N HIS A 29 -11.43 11.62 16.85
CA HIS A 29 -10.50 12.34 15.98
C HIS A 29 -9.51 11.39 15.28
N ARG A 30 -8.91 10.45 16.02
CA ARG A 30 -7.98 9.47 15.42
C ARG A 30 -8.66 8.58 14.39
N TYR A 31 -9.93 8.23 14.61
CA TYR A 31 -10.71 7.45 13.66
C TYR A 31 -11.03 8.25 12.40
N GLU A 32 -11.34 9.54 12.51
CA GLU A 32 -11.49 10.43 11.34
C GLU A 32 -10.18 10.57 10.54
N CYS A 33 -9.04 10.77 11.21
CA CYS A 33 -7.73 10.78 10.55
C CYS A 33 -7.43 9.45 9.85
N LEU A 34 -7.76 8.32 10.49
CA LEU A 34 -7.61 7.00 9.86
C LEU A 34 -8.46 6.88 8.59
N LYS A 35 -9.72 7.33 8.61
CA LYS A 35 -10.57 7.32 7.42
C LYS A 35 -10.02 8.23 6.32
N ALA A 36 -9.48 9.38 6.68
CA ALA A 36 -8.82 10.28 5.76
C ALA A 36 -7.58 9.64 5.11
N ASP A 37 -6.77 8.90 5.88
CA ASP A 37 -5.64 8.14 5.35
C ASP A 37 -6.08 7.04 4.36
N ILE A 38 -7.18 6.33 4.67
CA ILE A 38 -7.74 5.31 3.76
C ILE A 38 -8.23 5.97 2.46
N PHE A 39 -8.92 7.11 2.59
CA PHE A 39 -9.42 7.86 1.45
C PHE A 39 -8.29 8.32 0.53
N GLU A 40 -7.25 8.95 1.09
CA GLU A 40 -6.05 9.38 0.38
C GLU A 40 -5.35 8.22 -0.32
N SER A 41 -5.09 7.13 0.41
CA SER A 41 -4.53 5.88 -0.15
C SER A 41 -5.31 5.39 -1.37
N LEU A 42 -6.65 5.32 -1.25
CA LEU A 42 -7.52 4.85 -2.32
C LEU A 42 -7.69 5.85 -3.46
N MET A 43 -7.29 7.10 -3.31
CA MET A 43 -7.35 8.09 -4.38
C MET A 43 -6.04 8.20 -5.15
N LEU A 44 -4.90 7.95 -4.49
CA LEU A 44 -3.56 8.11 -5.05
C LEU A 44 -2.97 6.82 -5.66
N TYR A 45 -3.18 5.66 -5.05
CA TYR A 45 -2.50 4.43 -5.49
C TYR A 45 -3.40 3.58 -6.38
N ASP A 46 -2.85 2.87 -7.36
CA ASP A 46 -3.63 1.94 -8.20
C ASP A 46 -4.14 0.72 -7.43
N ARG A 47 -3.46 0.35 -6.35
CA ARG A 47 -3.86 -0.72 -5.46
C ARG A 47 -3.37 -0.44 -4.05
N VAL A 48 -4.22 -0.66 -3.06
CA VAL A 48 -3.88 -0.49 -1.64
C VAL A 48 -3.74 -1.87 -0.99
N ASN A 49 -2.55 -2.14 -0.47
CA ASN A 49 -2.24 -3.35 0.29
C ASN A 49 -2.49 -3.10 1.78
N LEU A 50 -3.42 -3.87 2.36
CA LEU A 50 -3.80 -3.79 3.77
C LEU A 50 -3.12 -4.93 4.53
N LYS A 51 -2.28 -4.58 5.52
CA LYS A 51 -1.67 -5.58 6.41
C LYS A 51 -2.76 -6.21 7.28
N ILE A 52 -2.80 -7.53 7.38
CA ILE A 52 -3.77 -8.26 8.22
C ILE A 52 -3.02 -9.10 9.25
N TYR A 53 -3.15 -8.75 10.52
CA TYR A 53 -2.66 -9.56 11.64
C TYR A 53 -3.83 -10.31 12.28
N GLY A 54 -3.95 -11.60 12.00
CA GLY A 54 -5.04 -12.41 12.55
C GLY A 54 -6.36 -12.08 11.86
N GLU A 55 -7.34 -11.56 12.61
CA GLU A 55 -8.63 -11.19 12.03
C GLU A 55 -8.49 -10.05 11.02
N ASN A 56 -9.26 -10.12 9.93
CA ASN A 56 -9.34 -9.03 8.96
C ASN A 56 -10.21 -7.87 9.47
N VAL A 57 -9.83 -7.26 10.60
CA VAL A 57 -10.52 -6.09 11.13
C VAL A 57 -10.50 -4.90 10.16
N PRO A 58 -9.43 -4.67 9.35
CA PRO A 58 -9.47 -3.70 8.27
C PRO A 58 -10.67 -3.83 7.32
N LEU A 59 -11.06 -5.06 6.96
CA LEU A 59 -12.27 -5.31 6.16
C LEU A 59 -13.55 -4.85 6.88
N ALA A 60 -13.65 -5.02 8.21
CA ALA A 60 -14.81 -4.53 8.96
C ALA A 60 -14.91 -3.00 8.89
N VAL A 61 -13.79 -2.28 8.99
CA VAL A 61 -13.75 -0.82 8.84
C VAL A 61 -14.23 -0.43 7.45
N LEU A 62 -13.69 -1.04 6.39
CA LEU A 62 -14.13 -0.78 5.02
C LEU A 62 -15.62 -1.05 4.82
N LEU A 63 -16.14 -2.17 5.33
CA LEU A 63 -17.55 -2.50 5.20
C LEU A 63 -18.47 -1.52 5.94
N ASN A 64 -18.02 -0.96 7.06
CA ASN A 64 -18.80 0.03 7.82
C ASN A 64 -18.79 1.41 7.15
N GLU A 65 -17.63 1.87 6.65
CA GLU A 65 -17.47 3.23 6.15
C GLU A 65 -17.77 3.35 4.64
N VAL A 66 -17.35 2.37 3.85
CA VAL A 66 -17.53 2.33 2.39
C VAL A 66 -18.85 1.65 2.01
N GLY A 67 -19.30 0.71 2.84
CA GLY A 67 -20.48 -0.12 2.58
C GLY A 67 -20.17 -1.32 1.66
N VAL A 68 -21.01 -2.36 1.73
CA VAL A 68 -20.81 -3.62 0.98
C VAL A 68 -20.64 -3.37 -0.53
N ASN A 69 -21.54 -2.59 -1.14
CA ASN A 69 -21.50 -2.33 -2.57
C ASN A 69 -20.25 -1.53 -2.98
N GLY A 70 -19.82 -0.59 -2.13
CA GLY A 70 -18.61 0.19 -2.40
C GLY A 70 -17.35 -0.65 -2.27
N VAL A 71 -17.27 -1.54 -1.27
CA VAL A 71 -16.19 -2.54 -1.16
C VAL A 71 -16.16 -3.45 -2.38
N GLU A 72 -17.31 -3.96 -2.84
CA GLU A 72 -17.37 -4.79 -4.06
C GLU A 72 -16.86 -4.03 -5.29
N LYS A 73 -17.28 -2.78 -5.49
CA LYS A 73 -16.74 -1.93 -6.57
C LYS A 73 -15.23 -1.75 -6.45
N LEU A 74 -14.69 -1.59 -5.25
CA LEU A 74 -13.23 -1.49 -5.04
C LEU A 74 -12.51 -2.79 -5.39
N ILE A 75 -13.12 -3.95 -5.11
CA ILE A 75 -12.59 -5.27 -5.50
C ILE A 75 -12.61 -5.40 -7.03
N GLU A 76 -13.71 -5.03 -7.68
CA GLU A 76 -13.85 -5.07 -9.15
C GLU A 76 -12.89 -4.12 -9.86
N GLN A 77 -12.53 -3.00 -9.22
CA GLN A 77 -11.50 -2.07 -9.67
C GLN A 77 -10.07 -2.53 -9.36
N ASP A 78 -9.90 -3.72 -8.79
CA ASP A 78 -8.61 -4.27 -8.36
C ASP A 78 -7.85 -3.38 -7.35
N ALA A 79 -8.58 -2.52 -6.63
CA ALA A 79 -8.03 -1.47 -5.79
C ALA A 79 -7.54 -1.97 -4.41
N LEU A 80 -7.84 -3.22 -4.06
CA LEU A 80 -7.58 -3.79 -2.73
C LEU A 80 -6.79 -5.09 -2.83
N ARG A 81 -5.82 -5.24 -1.93
CA ARG A 81 -5.18 -6.51 -1.58
C ARG A 81 -4.96 -6.61 -0.08
N PHE A 82 -4.89 -7.83 0.40
CA PHE A 82 -4.69 -8.13 1.81
C PHE A 82 -3.40 -8.92 1.98
N VAL A 83 -2.49 -8.40 2.81
CA VAL A 83 -1.25 -9.10 3.17
C VAL A 83 -1.53 -9.88 4.45
N HIS A 84 -1.60 -11.20 4.37
CA HIS A 84 -1.72 -12.01 5.60
C HIS A 84 -0.37 -12.02 6.30
N TRP A 85 -0.25 -11.21 7.36
CA TRP A 85 1.04 -11.00 8.00
C TRP A 85 1.35 -12.13 8.97
N THR A 86 2.11 -13.11 8.48
CA THR A 86 2.60 -14.26 9.25
C THR A 86 3.96 -14.08 9.93
N PRO A 87 4.96 -13.33 9.39
CA PRO A 87 6.28 -13.29 9.99
C PRO A 87 6.32 -12.41 11.24
N MET A 88 7.09 -12.85 12.24
CA MET A 88 7.28 -12.13 13.49
C MET A 88 8.75 -12.10 13.90
N VAL A 89 9.14 -10.98 14.49
CA VAL A 89 10.39 -10.82 15.24
C VAL A 89 9.99 -10.57 16.69
N MET A 90 10.57 -11.34 17.60
CA MET A 90 10.30 -11.31 19.03
C MET A 90 11.60 -11.19 19.79
N HIS A 91 11.52 -10.90 21.09
CA HIS A 91 12.64 -11.03 22.00
C HIS A 91 12.31 -11.93 23.19
N MET A 92 13.35 -12.53 23.75
CA MET A 92 13.26 -13.27 25.00
C MET A 92 13.03 -12.31 26.15
N VAL A 93 11.98 -12.54 26.93
CA VAL A 93 11.70 -11.77 28.15
C VAL A 93 12.87 -11.94 29.12
N ASP A 94 13.17 -13.19 29.45
CA ASP A 94 14.29 -13.56 30.29
C ASP A 94 15.61 -13.50 29.53
N GLN A 95 16.71 -13.28 30.24
CA GLN A 95 18.05 -13.45 29.70
C GLN A 95 18.46 -14.91 29.90
N ILE A 96 18.91 -15.55 28.82
CA ILE A 96 19.44 -16.92 28.85
C ILE A 96 20.87 -16.85 28.34
N ASP A 97 21.82 -17.28 29.16
CA ASP A 97 23.25 -17.21 28.83
C ASP A 97 23.55 -17.91 27.49
N GLY A 98 24.25 -17.20 26.61
CA GLY A 98 24.64 -17.68 25.28
C GLY A 98 23.54 -17.66 24.22
N ILE A 99 22.30 -17.28 24.55
CA ILE A 99 21.20 -17.20 23.58
C ILE A 99 20.98 -15.74 23.16
N LEU A 100 20.89 -15.50 21.84
CA LEU A 100 20.59 -14.18 21.31
C LEU A 100 19.24 -13.65 21.84
N PRO A 101 19.13 -12.35 22.13
CA PRO A 101 17.92 -11.80 22.69
C PRO A 101 16.76 -11.78 21.69
N ILE A 102 17.03 -11.86 20.39
CA ILE A 102 16.03 -11.85 19.32
C ILE A 102 15.74 -13.27 18.83
N VAL A 103 14.46 -13.55 18.62
CA VAL A 103 13.94 -14.79 18.04
C VAL A 103 13.01 -14.43 16.90
N VAL A 104 13.04 -15.24 15.84
CA VAL A 104 12.16 -15.08 14.68
C VAL A 104 11.21 -16.27 14.57
N GLY A 105 10.07 -16.04 13.93
CA GLY A 105 9.12 -17.10 13.69
C GLY A 105 7.99 -16.68 12.77
N ARG A 106 7.01 -17.57 12.64
CA ARG A 106 5.77 -17.31 11.90
C ARG A 106 4.59 -17.77 12.70
N HIS A 107 3.48 -17.05 12.59
CA HIS A 107 2.22 -17.54 13.14
C HIS A 107 1.81 -18.81 12.41
N THR A 108 1.14 -19.70 13.14
CA THR A 108 0.64 -20.99 12.62
C THR A 108 -0.82 -21.24 12.93
N SER A 109 -1.49 -20.33 13.67
CA SER A 109 -2.91 -20.51 13.97
C SER A 109 -3.77 -20.16 12.76
N ASP A 110 -4.93 -20.82 12.64
CA ASP A 110 -5.83 -20.69 11.49
C ASP A 110 -6.14 -19.22 11.16
N VAL A 111 -6.40 -18.39 12.17
CA VAL A 111 -6.77 -16.98 11.94
C VAL A 111 -5.60 -16.19 11.33
N HIS A 112 -4.36 -16.59 11.60
CA HIS A 112 -3.15 -15.94 11.07
C HIS A 112 -2.65 -16.54 9.74
N CYS A 113 -3.15 -17.70 9.32
CA CYS A 113 -2.64 -18.42 8.13
C CYS A 113 -3.72 -18.84 7.12
N ASP A 114 -5.00 -18.85 7.50
CA ASP A 114 -6.12 -19.13 6.60
C ASP A 114 -6.93 -17.85 6.37
N PRO A 115 -6.91 -17.29 5.14
CA PRO A 115 -7.72 -16.14 4.77
C PRO A 115 -9.21 -16.33 5.08
N GLU A 116 -9.77 -17.54 4.90
CA GLU A 116 -11.18 -17.78 5.21
C GLU A 116 -11.46 -17.69 6.70
N ALA A 117 -10.62 -18.29 7.55
CA ALA A 117 -10.72 -18.19 8.99
C ALA A 117 -10.60 -16.73 9.46
N SER A 118 -9.64 -15.98 8.92
CA SER A 118 -9.44 -14.55 9.18
C SER A 118 -10.71 -13.74 8.89
N ILE A 119 -11.30 -13.91 7.70
CA ILE A 119 -12.51 -13.19 7.26
C ILE A 119 -13.75 -13.62 8.08
N LYS A 120 -13.92 -14.93 8.32
CA LYS A 120 -15.05 -15.45 9.12
C LYS A 120 -15.04 -14.85 10.52
N LYS A 121 -13.87 -14.77 11.16
CA LYS A 121 -13.72 -14.21 12.51
C LYS A 121 -14.01 -12.70 12.53
N THR A 122 -13.64 -11.95 11.48
CA THR A 122 -14.08 -10.55 11.30
C THR A 122 -15.60 -10.42 11.34
N PHE A 123 -16.34 -11.23 10.60
CA PHE A 123 -17.81 -11.12 10.56
C PHE A 123 -18.48 -11.47 11.89
N MET A 124 -17.82 -12.26 12.75
CA MET A 124 -18.30 -12.54 14.10
C MET A 124 -18.12 -11.33 15.03
N PHE A 125 -17.04 -10.57 14.82
CA PHE A 125 -16.73 -9.37 15.59
C PHE A 125 -17.62 -8.17 15.24
N MET A 126 -18.15 -8.10 14.01
CA MET A 126 -18.97 -6.98 13.55
C MET A 126 -20.35 -6.90 14.24
N ARG A 127 -20.64 -5.75 14.89
CA ARG A 127 -21.99 -5.42 15.38
C ARG A 127 -23.01 -5.37 14.24
N ASN A 128 -22.69 -4.64 13.17
CA ASN A 128 -23.53 -4.47 11.99
C ASN A 128 -23.04 -5.37 10.85
N LYS A 129 -23.18 -6.68 11.02
CA LYS A 129 -22.73 -7.66 10.02
C LYS A 129 -23.62 -7.65 8.78
N PRO A 130 -23.04 -7.81 7.57
CA PRO A 130 -23.84 -8.07 6.37
C PRO A 130 -24.70 -9.32 6.53
N ASN A 131 -25.79 -9.40 5.77
CA ASN A 131 -26.64 -10.59 5.77
C ASN A 131 -25.85 -11.84 5.30
N PHE A 132 -26.40 -13.03 5.56
CA PHE A 132 -25.69 -14.29 5.30
C PHE A 132 -25.24 -14.47 3.85
N LEU A 133 -26.09 -14.13 2.88
CA LEU A 133 -25.76 -14.26 1.44
C LEU A 133 -24.61 -13.32 1.07
N LYS A 134 -24.66 -12.06 1.52
CA LYS A 134 -23.60 -11.08 1.30
C LYS A 134 -22.29 -11.52 1.93
N ARG A 135 -22.31 -12.09 3.14
CA ARG A 135 -21.10 -12.62 3.79
C ARG A 135 -20.48 -13.77 3.01
N LYS A 136 -21.28 -14.70 2.48
CA LYS A 136 -20.77 -15.81 1.65
C LYS A 136 -20.12 -15.32 0.36
N MET A 137 -20.73 -14.34 -0.30
CA MET A 137 -20.17 -13.73 -1.50
C MET A 137 -18.87 -12.97 -1.18
N LEU A 138 -18.88 -12.10 -0.17
CA LEU A 138 -17.70 -11.34 0.26
C LEU A 138 -16.57 -12.26 0.67
N LEU A 139 -16.84 -13.35 1.39
CA LEU A 139 -15.83 -14.34 1.76
C LEU A 139 -15.08 -14.85 0.52
N ARG A 140 -15.81 -15.24 -0.54
CA ARG A 140 -15.21 -15.72 -1.78
C ARG A 140 -14.39 -14.62 -2.47
N LYS A 141 -15.01 -13.45 -2.71
CA LYS A 141 -14.35 -12.34 -3.40
C LYS A 141 -13.10 -11.85 -2.66
N VAL A 142 -13.14 -11.78 -1.33
CA VAL A 142 -12.04 -11.24 -0.51
C VAL A 142 -10.92 -12.25 -0.28
N ARG A 143 -11.25 -13.54 -0.11
CA ARG A 143 -10.24 -14.60 0.07
C ARG A 143 -9.21 -14.59 -1.07
N ASP A 144 -9.67 -14.42 -2.29
CA ASP A 144 -8.81 -14.47 -3.49
C ASP A 144 -7.92 -13.21 -3.63
N LEU A 145 -8.06 -12.22 -2.75
CA LEU A 145 -7.25 -11.00 -2.70
C LEU A 145 -6.11 -11.08 -1.67
N TYR A 146 -6.01 -12.20 -0.95
CA TYR A 146 -4.95 -12.43 0.03
C TYR A 146 -3.66 -12.90 -0.64
N PHE A 147 -2.55 -12.46 -0.07
CA PHE A 147 -1.24 -13.05 -0.33
C PHE A 147 -0.38 -12.98 0.93
N GLU A 148 0.68 -13.80 0.97
CA GLU A 148 1.54 -13.93 2.13
C GLU A 148 2.96 -13.42 1.87
N PRO A 149 3.65 -12.88 2.89
CA PRO A 149 5.07 -12.62 2.82
C PRO A 149 5.88 -13.90 2.55
N GLN A 150 6.84 -13.82 1.63
CA GLN A 150 7.75 -14.91 1.30
C GLN A 150 8.45 -15.46 2.55
N GLN A 151 8.61 -16.78 2.63
CA GLN A 151 9.34 -17.47 3.70
C GLN A 151 10.79 -16.99 3.81
N GLY A 152 11.33 -16.91 5.03
CA GLY A 152 12.72 -16.53 5.27
C GLY A 152 12.96 -15.04 5.48
N LEU A 153 12.02 -14.15 5.12
CA LEU A 153 12.17 -12.71 5.33
C LEU A 153 12.48 -12.32 6.78
N GLU A 154 11.89 -13.03 7.74
CA GLU A 154 12.15 -12.86 9.17
C GLU A 154 13.59 -13.21 9.56
N HIS A 155 14.17 -14.28 8.97
CA HIS A 155 15.55 -14.69 9.22
C HIS A 155 16.51 -13.66 8.65
N ASP A 156 16.30 -13.23 7.42
CA ASP A 156 17.08 -12.18 6.80
C ASP A 156 17.08 -10.88 7.61
N ALA A 157 15.92 -10.50 8.17
CA ALA A 157 15.79 -9.30 8.99
C ALA A 157 16.59 -9.42 10.29
N SER A 158 16.57 -10.61 10.91
CA SER A 158 17.39 -10.93 12.09
C SER A 158 18.88 -10.87 11.77
N GLU A 159 19.33 -11.48 10.67
CA GLU A 159 20.73 -11.43 10.26
C GLU A 159 21.20 -9.99 9.99
N MET A 160 20.36 -9.20 9.32
CA MET A 160 20.66 -7.81 9.01
C MET A 160 20.75 -6.94 10.28
N ILE A 161 19.83 -7.09 11.24
CA ILE A 161 19.92 -6.30 12.49
C ILE A 161 21.15 -6.69 13.31
N MET A 162 21.49 -7.98 13.35
CA MET A 162 22.66 -8.47 14.07
C MET A 162 23.95 -7.97 13.43
N SER A 163 24.02 -7.96 12.10
CA SER A 163 25.12 -7.34 11.35
C SER A 163 25.26 -5.85 11.67
N SER A 164 24.14 -5.11 11.67
CA SER A 164 24.13 -3.67 12.00
C SER A 164 24.53 -3.37 13.44
N TYR A 165 24.14 -4.23 14.40
CA TYR A 165 24.61 -4.14 15.78
C TYR A 165 26.13 -4.35 15.85
N ASN A 166 26.63 -5.44 15.26
CA ASN A 166 28.05 -5.79 15.27
C ASN A 166 28.93 -4.75 14.56
N SER A 167 28.41 -4.07 13.54
CA SER A 167 29.12 -3.01 12.83
C SER A 167 28.99 -1.63 13.47
N GLY A 168 28.35 -1.50 14.64
CA GLY A 168 28.17 -0.21 15.33
C GLY A 168 27.17 0.75 14.68
N LYS A 169 26.37 0.31 13.70
CA LYS A 169 25.39 1.19 13.03
C LYS A 169 24.23 1.59 13.93
N LEU A 170 24.03 0.88 15.04
CA LEU A 170 22.95 1.13 16.00
C LEU A 170 23.40 2.00 17.20
N ILE A 171 24.63 2.51 17.21
CA ILE A 171 25.18 3.31 18.32
C ILE A 171 24.31 4.54 18.59
N ASP A 172 23.93 5.28 17.54
CA ASP A 172 23.12 6.51 17.66
C ASP A 172 21.69 6.26 18.17
N LEU A 173 21.22 5.01 18.07
CA LEU A 173 19.94 4.58 18.64
C LEU A 173 20.06 4.15 20.10
N GLY A 174 21.28 4.14 20.67
CA GLY A 174 21.54 3.70 22.04
C GLY A 174 21.87 2.21 22.17
N LEU A 175 22.18 1.53 21.06
CA LEU A 175 22.64 0.14 21.01
C LEU A 175 24.12 0.09 20.65
N ASP A 176 24.94 0.58 21.58
CA ASP A 176 26.40 0.66 21.43
C ASP A 176 27.06 -0.69 21.73
N ASN A 177 27.54 -1.36 20.68
CA ASN A 177 28.21 -2.66 20.74
C ASN A 177 29.59 -2.63 21.44
N HIS A 178 30.17 -1.45 21.68
CA HIS A 178 31.42 -1.31 22.45
C HIS A 178 31.17 -1.28 23.96
N LYS A 179 29.94 -0.95 24.38
CA LYS A 179 29.56 -0.82 25.79
C LYS A 179 28.57 -1.88 26.25
N LEU A 180 27.75 -2.38 25.33
CA LEU A 180 26.69 -3.33 25.61
C LEU A 180 27.11 -4.70 25.10
N ASP A 181 26.85 -5.71 25.92
CA ASP A 181 26.90 -7.10 25.50
C ASP A 181 25.52 -7.48 24.95
N ILE A 182 25.48 -7.99 23.72
CA ILE A 182 24.25 -8.40 23.02
C ILE A 182 23.46 -9.45 23.80
N TYR A 183 24.13 -10.31 24.57
CA TYR A 183 23.47 -11.34 25.39
C TYR A 183 22.87 -10.77 26.68
N ARG A 184 23.27 -9.55 27.07
CA ARG A 184 22.93 -8.91 28.35
C ARG A 184 22.19 -7.58 28.19
N LEU A 185 21.50 -7.40 27.06
CA LEU A 185 20.66 -6.23 26.83
C LEU A 185 19.53 -6.12 27.88
N SER A 186 19.31 -4.90 28.36
CA SER A 186 18.16 -4.56 29.21
C SER A 186 16.84 -4.72 28.44
N SER A 187 15.72 -4.81 29.16
CA SER A 187 14.38 -4.94 28.54
C SER A 187 14.10 -3.85 27.50
N ASN A 188 14.42 -2.59 27.81
CA ASN A 188 14.26 -1.48 26.87
C ASN A 188 15.13 -1.63 25.62
N GLN A 189 16.37 -2.11 25.77
CA GLN A 189 17.28 -2.35 24.65
C GLN A 189 16.82 -3.53 23.79
N LYS A 190 16.28 -4.60 24.39
CA LYS A 190 15.69 -5.73 23.66
C LYS A 190 14.49 -5.28 22.82
N VAL A 191 13.60 -4.47 23.41
CA VAL A 191 12.45 -3.88 22.70
C VAL A 191 12.93 -3.02 21.55
N LEU A 192 13.91 -2.14 21.77
CA LEU A 192 14.47 -1.30 20.72
C LEU A 192 15.05 -2.12 19.57
N LEU A 193 15.91 -3.10 19.86
CA LEU A 193 16.51 -3.98 18.86
C LEU A 193 15.44 -4.75 18.06
N THR A 194 14.40 -5.24 18.75
CA THR A 194 13.26 -5.96 18.13
C THR A 194 12.45 -5.05 17.21
N ASN A 195 12.24 -3.79 17.61
CA ASN A 195 11.53 -2.81 16.79
C ASN A 195 12.34 -2.50 15.52
N CYS A 196 13.65 -2.27 15.63
CA CYS A 196 14.52 -2.07 14.47
C CYS A 196 14.50 -3.28 13.53
N ALA A 197 14.54 -4.50 14.07
CA ALA A 197 14.44 -5.73 13.29
C ALA A 197 13.08 -5.89 12.59
N SER A 198 12.00 -5.52 13.27
CA SER A 198 10.63 -5.54 12.71
C SER A 198 10.48 -4.51 11.59
N GLU A 199 11.10 -3.33 11.71
CA GLU A 199 11.14 -2.31 10.66
C GLU A 199 11.90 -2.81 9.42
N ILE A 200 13.06 -3.46 9.61
CA ILE A 200 13.83 -4.09 8.52
C ILE A 200 12.97 -5.16 7.81
N LEU A 201 12.27 -6.00 8.57
CA LEU A 201 11.37 -7.01 8.01
C LEU A 201 10.28 -6.39 7.13
N GLU A 202 9.59 -5.36 7.64
CA GLU A 202 8.56 -4.65 6.87
C GLU A 202 9.13 -4.00 5.62
N HIS A 203 10.31 -3.40 5.73
CA HIS A 203 10.98 -2.81 4.58
C HIS A 203 11.34 -3.85 3.53
N LYS A 204 11.97 -4.96 3.93
CA LYS A 204 12.33 -6.03 3.00
C LYS A 204 11.11 -6.56 2.27
N PHE A 205 9.99 -6.73 2.97
CA PHE A 205 8.72 -7.11 2.37
C PHE A 205 8.25 -6.08 1.32
N ILE A 206 8.34 -4.78 1.62
CA ILE A 206 7.95 -3.71 0.68
C ILE A 206 8.81 -3.75 -0.58
N ILE A 207 10.15 -3.85 -0.45
CA ILE A 207 11.06 -3.94 -1.61
C ILE A 207 10.78 -5.22 -2.41
N SER A 208 10.73 -6.39 -1.75
CA SER A 208 10.62 -7.67 -2.45
C SER A 208 9.33 -7.81 -3.25
N ASN A 209 8.30 -7.05 -2.89
CA ASN A 209 7.00 -7.05 -3.55
C ASN A 209 6.76 -5.81 -4.43
N ASN A 210 7.78 -4.99 -4.67
CA ASN A 210 7.69 -3.73 -5.43
C ASN A 210 6.55 -2.81 -4.95
N LEU A 211 6.40 -2.71 -3.62
CA LEU A 211 5.37 -1.88 -3.00
C LEU A 211 5.91 -0.49 -2.67
N THR A 212 5.01 0.48 -2.58
CA THR A 212 5.31 1.83 -2.09
C THR A 212 4.59 2.05 -0.75
N ALA A 213 5.30 2.62 0.21
CA ALA A 213 4.71 2.97 1.51
C ALA A 213 3.75 4.17 1.35
N HIS A 214 2.58 4.11 2.00
CA HIS A 214 1.56 5.17 1.92
C HIS A 214 2.06 6.48 2.55
N LYS A 215 2.70 6.39 3.70
CA LYS A 215 3.48 7.46 4.31
C LYS A 215 4.91 6.96 4.35
N THR A 216 5.86 7.87 4.24
CA THR A 216 7.26 7.55 4.52
C THR A 216 7.28 6.86 5.86
N LEU A 217 7.67 5.58 5.85
CA LEU A 217 7.97 4.89 7.09
C LEU A 217 8.97 5.81 7.77
N SER A 218 8.66 6.24 8.99
CA SER A 218 9.63 6.92 9.84
C SER A 218 10.74 5.90 10.08
N PHE A 219 11.64 5.78 9.11
CA PHE A 219 12.85 5.01 9.27
C PHE A 219 13.55 5.67 10.44
N ASN A 220 13.76 4.91 11.50
CA ASN A 220 14.90 5.20 12.35
C ASN A 220 16.10 5.41 11.40
N THR A 221 16.87 6.44 11.70
CA THR A 221 17.99 7.05 10.95
C THR A 221 18.98 6.12 10.24
N LEU A 222 18.85 4.81 10.38
CA LEU A 222 19.70 3.76 9.83
C LEU A 222 19.70 3.66 8.30
N TYR A 223 18.59 4.04 7.63
CA TYR A 223 18.43 3.79 6.19
C TYR A 223 17.77 4.93 5.41
N SER A 224 17.51 6.09 6.03
CA SER A 224 16.95 7.27 5.33
C SER A 224 17.74 7.63 4.08
N ASP A 225 19.06 7.47 4.13
CA ASP A 225 19.99 7.86 3.07
C ASP A 225 20.04 6.83 1.92
N SER A 226 19.58 5.60 2.17
CA SER A 226 19.58 4.52 1.17
C SER A 226 18.29 4.44 0.35
N ILE A 227 17.26 5.19 0.75
CA ILE A 227 15.90 5.09 0.21
C ILE A 227 15.49 6.45 -0.35
N GLY A 228 16.10 6.85 -1.46
CA GLY A 228 15.74 8.08 -2.18
C GLY A 228 14.40 8.04 -2.92
N LYS A 229 13.45 7.17 -2.53
CA LYS A 229 12.14 7.07 -3.17
C LYS A 229 11.07 7.73 -2.30
N PHE A 230 10.62 8.89 -2.74
CA PHE A 230 9.47 9.59 -2.16
C PHE A 230 8.17 8.84 -2.44
N SER A 231 7.22 8.93 -1.52
CA SER A 231 5.89 8.33 -1.70
C SER A 231 5.03 9.16 -2.67
N GLN A 232 4.06 8.52 -3.33
CA GLN A 232 3.05 9.23 -4.13
C GLN A 232 2.27 10.24 -3.29
N THR A 233 2.12 9.96 -1.99
CA THR A 233 1.48 10.86 -1.02
C THR A 233 2.26 12.15 -0.88
N GLU A 234 3.57 12.10 -0.62
CA GLU A 234 4.43 13.30 -0.52
C GLU A 234 4.45 14.11 -1.82
N ALA A 235 4.58 13.42 -2.96
CA ALA A 235 4.50 14.03 -4.27
C ALA A 235 3.17 14.77 -4.49
N SER A 236 2.05 14.15 -4.10
CA SER A 236 0.73 14.76 -4.19
C SER A 236 0.59 15.99 -3.30
N VAL A 237 1.10 15.94 -2.06
CA VAL A 237 1.06 17.05 -1.10
C VAL A 237 1.78 18.27 -1.67
N GLU A 238 2.96 18.10 -2.27
CA GLU A 238 3.68 19.20 -2.91
C GLU A 238 2.90 19.78 -4.10
N ILE A 239 2.24 18.95 -4.91
CA ILE A 239 1.38 19.40 -6.01
C ILE A 239 0.19 20.22 -5.48
N PHE A 240 -0.47 19.76 -4.42
CA PHE A 240 -1.61 20.45 -3.83
C PHE A 240 -1.22 21.80 -3.22
N LYS A 241 -0.03 21.90 -2.61
CA LYS A 241 0.53 23.18 -2.15
C LYS A 241 0.73 24.17 -3.30
N LEU A 242 1.27 23.73 -4.45
CA LEU A 242 1.44 24.58 -5.63
C LEU A 242 0.11 25.12 -6.16
N GLU A 243 -0.94 24.30 -6.07
CA GLU A 243 -2.30 24.67 -6.47
C GLU A 243 -3.06 25.45 -5.39
N ASN A 244 -2.43 25.76 -4.24
CA ASN A 244 -3.07 26.38 -3.08
C ASN A 244 -4.40 25.67 -2.72
N PHE A 245 -4.35 24.33 -2.64
CA PHE A 245 -5.48 23.46 -2.34
C PHE A 245 -5.11 22.50 -1.21
N PRO A 246 -6.03 22.13 -0.30
CA PRO A 246 -5.75 21.14 0.74
C PRO A 246 -5.35 19.79 0.12
N ASP A 247 -4.42 19.09 0.78
CA ASP A 247 -4.12 17.69 0.44
C ASP A 247 -5.36 16.77 0.63
N LEU A 248 -5.31 15.55 0.10
CA LEU A 248 -6.46 14.65 0.09
C LEU A 248 -6.87 14.18 1.49
N HIS A 249 -5.90 14.00 2.40
CA HIS A 249 -6.19 13.73 3.80
C HIS A 249 -7.00 14.88 4.44
N SER A 250 -6.53 16.11 4.31
CA SER A 250 -7.17 17.30 4.87
C SER A 250 -8.53 17.56 4.22
N LEU A 251 -8.62 17.43 2.88
CA LEU A 251 -9.88 17.49 2.15
C LEU A 251 -10.87 16.44 2.65
N SER A 252 -10.40 15.23 2.99
CA SER A 252 -11.28 14.19 3.50
C SER A 252 -11.93 14.57 4.83
N LEU A 253 -11.15 15.17 5.74
CA LEU A 253 -11.66 15.68 7.01
C LEU A 253 -12.68 16.80 6.79
N GLU A 254 -12.44 17.67 5.82
CA GLU A 254 -13.39 18.72 5.45
C GLU A 254 -14.68 18.14 4.86
N LEU A 255 -14.63 17.11 4.02
CA LEU A 255 -15.82 16.51 3.40
C LEU A 255 -16.66 15.65 4.37
N GLY A 256 -16.13 15.32 5.56
CA GLY A 256 -16.81 14.57 6.61
C GLY A 256 -16.81 13.05 6.38
N ASN A 257 -17.46 12.55 5.32
CA ASN A 257 -17.38 11.12 4.97
C ASN A 257 -17.34 10.90 3.46
N PRO A 258 -16.25 11.28 2.78
CA PRO A 258 -16.09 11.01 1.35
C PRO A 258 -15.77 9.53 1.06
N LEU A 259 -15.39 8.76 2.08
CA LEU A 259 -14.99 7.36 1.95
C LEU A 259 -16.15 6.47 1.45
N ASN A 260 -17.40 6.82 1.77
CA ASN A 260 -18.60 6.14 1.28
C ASN A 260 -18.78 6.18 -0.26
N LYS A 261 -18.15 7.15 -0.93
CA LYS A 261 -18.20 7.37 -2.38
C LYS A 261 -16.82 7.20 -3.03
N VAL A 262 -15.82 6.73 -2.30
CA VAL A 262 -14.44 6.63 -2.78
C VAL A 262 -14.34 5.81 -4.06
N ALA A 263 -15.10 4.71 -4.17
CA ALA A 263 -15.13 3.86 -5.37
C ALA A 263 -15.62 4.62 -6.62
N GLU A 264 -16.52 5.59 -6.45
CA GLU A 264 -17.05 6.43 -7.54
C GLU A 264 -16.10 7.56 -7.90
N TYR A 265 -15.46 8.16 -6.89
CA TYR A 265 -14.45 9.20 -7.13
C TYR A 265 -13.22 8.62 -7.81
N ARG A 266 -12.78 7.46 -7.34
CA ARG A 266 -11.64 6.72 -7.88
C ARG A 266 -11.80 6.38 -9.36
N SER A 267 -12.99 5.97 -9.79
CA SER A 267 -13.27 5.56 -11.17
C SER A 267 -13.46 6.73 -12.15
N ARG A 268 -13.46 7.99 -11.67
CA ARG A 268 -13.54 9.14 -12.57
C ARG A 268 -12.32 9.18 -13.48
N LYS A 269 -12.55 9.54 -14.75
CA LYS A 269 -11.53 9.63 -15.80
C LYS A 269 -10.30 10.44 -15.35
N ASN A 270 -10.51 11.59 -14.71
CA ASN A 270 -9.39 12.43 -14.24
C ASN A 270 -8.63 11.82 -13.06
N SER A 271 -9.31 11.08 -12.18
CA SER A 271 -8.67 10.39 -11.06
C SER A 271 -7.82 9.21 -11.53
N VAL A 272 -8.32 8.40 -12.48
CA VAL A 272 -7.55 7.31 -13.09
C VAL A 272 -6.29 7.85 -13.78
N LYS A 273 -6.43 8.90 -14.58
CA LYS A 273 -5.30 9.52 -15.29
C LYS A 273 -4.29 10.16 -14.34
N PHE A 274 -4.77 10.80 -13.27
CA PHE A 274 -3.89 11.42 -12.28
C PHE A 274 -3.02 10.40 -11.55
N ARG A 275 -3.59 9.26 -11.14
CA ARG A 275 -2.81 8.19 -10.51
C ARG A 275 -1.75 7.62 -11.43
N SER A 276 -2.11 7.29 -12.67
CA SER A 276 -1.15 6.82 -13.68
C SER A 276 -0.03 7.82 -13.94
N TRP A 277 -0.37 9.11 -14.05
CA TRP A 277 0.63 10.19 -14.17
C TRP A 277 1.54 10.28 -12.95
N LEU A 278 0.96 10.21 -11.75
CA LEU A 278 1.68 10.34 -10.49
C LEU A 278 2.63 9.16 -10.28
N ASP A 279 2.20 7.95 -10.58
CA ASP A 279 3.01 6.73 -10.50
C ASP A 279 4.29 6.87 -11.35
N GLU A 280 4.14 7.25 -12.63
CA GLU A 280 5.28 7.52 -13.52
C GLU A 280 6.18 8.66 -13.05
N ALA A 281 5.58 9.73 -12.51
CA ALA A 281 6.33 10.87 -12.03
C ALA A 281 7.20 10.49 -10.82
N THR A 282 6.71 9.57 -9.97
CA THR A 282 7.40 9.10 -8.76
C THR A 282 8.45 8.02 -9.01
N ASP A 283 8.39 7.29 -10.12
CA ASP A 283 9.27 6.14 -10.37
C ASP A 283 10.74 6.54 -10.67
N SER A 284 11.05 7.84 -10.83
CA SER A 284 12.35 8.26 -11.35
C SER A 284 13.00 9.51 -10.72
N LYS A 285 12.51 10.02 -9.58
CA LYS A 285 12.70 11.45 -9.29
C LYS A 285 12.81 11.86 -7.82
N GLU A 286 13.67 12.84 -7.56
CA GLU A 286 13.57 13.71 -6.38
C GLU A 286 12.30 14.58 -6.44
N LEU A 287 11.75 15.00 -5.29
CA LEU A 287 10.51 15.80 -5.21
C LEU A 287 10.53 17.02 -6.16
N TYR A 288 11.66 17.71 -6.28
CA TYR A 288 11.82 18.86 -7.18
C TYR A 288 11.51 18.51 -8.65
N GLU A 289 11.94 17.34 -9.11
CA GLU A 289 11.70 16.93 -10.49
C GLU A 289 10.25 16.53 -10.76
N ILE A 290 9.51 16.15 -9.71
CA ILE A 290 8.06 15.89 -9.76
C ILE A 290 7.30 17.21 -9.90
N THR A 291 7.63 18.21 -9.07
CA THR A 291 7.09 19.57 -9.18
C THR A 291 7.33 20.14 -10.57
N ARG A 292 8.55 19.98 -11.11
CA ARG A 292 8.87 20.42 -12.48
C ARG A 292 8.04 19.67 -13.52
N ALA A 293 7.91 18.34 -13.40
CA ALA A 293 7.09 17.55 -14.31
C ALA A 293 5.61 17.95 -14.28
N TYR A 294 5.10 18.35 -13.11
CA TYR A 294 3.75 18.89 -12.97
C TYR A 294 3.59 20.20 -13.74
N ILE A 295 4.49 21.17 -13.51
CA ILE A 295 4.50 22.48 -14.20
C ILE A 295 4.59 22.29 -15.72
N ASP A 296 5.53 21.46 -16.18
CA ASP A 296 5.68 21.16 -17.61
C ASP A 296 4.40 20.54 -18.20
N SER A 297 3.71 19.68 -17.44
CA SER A 297 2.47 19.03 -17.88
C SER A 297 1.28 19.98 -17.96
N ILE A 298 1.28 21.07 -17.19
CA ILE A 298 0.24 22.10 -17.24
C ILE A 298 0.53 23.20 -18.28
N GLU A 299 1.79 23.50 -18.55
CA GLU A 299 2.20 24.55 -19.48
C GLU A 299 2.22 24.07 -20.95
N ASN A 300 2.61 22.82 -21.20
CA ASN A 300 2.68 22.29 -22.56
C ASN A 300 1.29 22.18 -23.23
N ALA A 301 1.21 22.58 -24.51
CA ALA A 301 0.00 22.49 -25.31
C ALA A 301 -0.35 21.04 -25.72
N LYS A 302 0.65 20.15 -25.73
CA LYS A 302 0.49 18.70 -25.93
C LYS A 302 0.31 18.05 -24.55
N GLY A 303 -0.75 17.24 -24.37
CA GLY A 303 -1.03 16.58 -23.10
C GLY A 303 0.11 15.63 -22.67
N PHE A 304 0.22 15.34 -21.37
CA PHE A 304 1.29 14.47 -20.82
C PHE A 304 1.46 13.14 -21.58
N PHE A 305 0.35 12.49 -21.94
CA PHE A 305 0.32 11.22 -22.69
C PHE A 305 0.74 11.33 -24.16
N GLU A 306 0.90 12.54 -24.70
CA GLU A 306 1.40 12.77 -26.04
C GLU A 306 2.95 12.82 -26.09
N THR A 307 3.61 12.94 -24.94
CA THR A 307 5.08 12.96 -24.81
C THR A 307 5.68 11.56 -24.96
N LYS A 308 6.96 11.46 -25.34
CA LYS A 308 7.66 10.16 -25.51
C LYS A 308 7.61 9.27 -24.25
N ARG A 309 7.53 9.86 -23.05
CA ARG A 309 7.42 9.15 -21.77
C ARG A 309 5.98 8.65 -21.52
N GLY A 310 4.98 9.51 -21.69
CA GLY A 310 3.57 9.11 -21.57
C GLY A 310 3.06 8.14 -22.64
N ARG A 311 3.79 7.98 -23.76
CA ARG A 311 3.54 6.93 -24.76
C ARG A 311 3.97 5.53 -24.28
N LEU A 312 4.89 5.41 -23.30
CA LEU A 312 5.38 4.12 -22.81
C LEU A 312 4.32 3.41 -21.93
N THR A 313 3.54 4.18 -21.17
CA THR A 313 2.43 3.73 -20.32
C THR A 313 1.26 3.13 -21.11
N LYS A 314 1.15 3.51 -22.38
CA LYS A 314 0.17 2.95 -23.33
C LYS A 314 0.30 1.42 -23.45
N ASN A 315 1.50 0.89 -23.25
CA ASN A 315 1.78 -0.55 -23.35
C ASN A 315 1.53 -1.31 -22.02
N ILE A 316 1.68 -0.65 -20.86
CA ILE A 316 1.47 -1.28 -19.54
C ILE A 316 -0.02 -1.39 -19.22
N ALA A 317 -0.83 -0.37 -19.54
CA ALA A 317 -2.28 -0.44 -19.42
C ALA A 317 -2.90 -1.55 -20.28
N MET A 318 -2.31 -1.84 -21.45
CA MET A 318 -2.74 -2.92 -22.34
C MET A 318 -2.25 -4.31 -21.91
N THR A 319 -1.22 -4.40 -21.06
CA THR A 319 -0.76 -5.71 -20.54
C THR A 319 -1.72 -6.27 -19.48
N VAL A 320 -2.47 -5.41 -18.78
CA VAL A 320 -3.45 -5.82 -17.75
C VAL A 320 -4.74 -6.40 -18.38
N VAL A 321 -5.10 -5.99 -19.59
CA VAL A 321 -6.28 -6.54 -20.30
C VAL A 321 -5.95 -7.88 -21.01
N GLY A 322 -4.68 -8.13 -21.35
CA GLY A 322 -4.24 -9.34 -22.06
C GLY A 322 -3.68 -10.48 -21.20
N ALA A 323 -3.47 -10.29 -19.89
CA ALA A 323 -2.87 -11.31 -19.02
C ALA A 323 -3.83 -12.45 -18.58
N GLY A 324 -5.00 -12.58 -19.22
CA GLY A 324 -6.02 -13.58 -18.89
C GLY A 324 -5.87 -14.95 -19.58
N VAL A 325 -4.96 -15.12 -20.55
CA VAL A 325 -4.89 -16.37 -21.34
C VAL A 325 -3.46 -16.97 -21.43
N GLY A 326 -2.43 -16.30 -20.93
CA GLY A 326 -1.03 -16.72 -21.15
C GLY A 326 -0.40 -17.64 -20.09
N SER A 327 -1.02 -17.87 -18.93
CA SER A 327 -0.39 -18.60 -17.81
C SER A 327 -0.52 -20.13 -17.88
N MET A 328 -0.95 -20.69 -19.02
CA MET A 328 -1.13 -22.13 -19.23
C MET A 328 0.02 -22.84 -19.97
N LEU A 329 1.23 -22.27 -20.05
CA LEU A 329 2.39 -22.98 -20.59
C LEU A 329 3.55 -22.92 -19.59
N GLY A 330 3.90 -24.11 -19.07
CA GLY A 330 4.81 -24.35 -17.95
C GLY A 330 6.30 -24.00 -18.17
N PRO A 331 7.20 -24.58 -17.34
CA PRO A 331 8.48 -23.98 -16.97
C PRO A 331 9.63 -24.16 -17.99
N VAL A 332 9.43 -23.83 -19.26
CA VAL A 332 10.50 -23.90 -20.30
C VAL A 332 10.73 -22.55 -21.02
N GLY A 333 10.11 -21.47 -20.57
CA GLY A 333 10.11 -20.18 -21.28
C GLY A 333 11.06 -19.09 -20.77
N THR A 334 12.06 -19.38 -19.92
CA THR A 334 12.90 -18.36 -19.27
C THR A 334 14.34 -18.35 -19.75
N ALA A 335 14.54 -18.29 -21.06
CA ALA A 335 15.84 -17.90 -21.61
C ALA A 335 15.67 -17.05 -22.87
N LEU A 336 16.29 -15.86 -22.80
CA LEU A 336 16.66 -14.96 -23.90
C LEU A 336 15.57 -13.98 -24.37
N GLY A 337 15.65 -12.76 -23.81
CA GLY A 337 15.10 -11.57 -24.45
C GLY A 337 15.84 -11.21 -25.74
N GLY A 338 15.12 -10.60 -26.67
CA GLY A 338 15.67 -10.00 -27.88
C GLY A 338 14.86 -10.33 -29.12
N ILE A 339 13.99 -9.40 -29.52
CA ILE A 339 13.50 -9.14 -30.89
C ILE A 339 13.78 -10.26 -31.92
N ALA A 340 12.92 -11.27 -32.01
CA ALA A 340 12.58 -12.00 -33.25
C ALA A 340 11.69 -13.21 -32.92
N GLY A 341 10.41 -13.09 -33.21
CA GLY A 341 9.45 -14.18 -33.11
C GLY A 341 8.17 -13.90 -33.89
N GLN A 342 8.28 -13.19 -35.03
CA GLN A 342 7.23 -13.22 -36.05
C GLN A 342 7.19 -14.62 -36.66
N ALA A 343 6.35 -15.49 -36.12
CA ALA A 343 5.71 -16.57 -36.85
C ALA A 343 4.73 -17.30 -35.93
N LEU A 344 3.44 -17.00 -36.12
CA LEU A 344 2.24 -17.82 -35.93
C LEU A 344 1.11 -17.03 -35.23
N ALA A 345 0.54 -16.07 -35.96
CA ALA A 345 -0.82 -15.60 -35.73
C ALA A 345 -1.66 -16.04 -36.93
N PRO A 346 -2.87 -16.62 -36.77
CA PRO A 346 -3.90 -16.43 -37.76
C PRO A 346 -4.28 -14.95 -37.74
N ALA A 347 -4.18 -14.30 -38.90
CA ALA A 347 -4.25 -12.86 -39.11
C ALA A 347 -5.64 -12.24 -38.86
N ALA A 348 -6.15 -12.30 -37.63
CA ALA A 348 -7.39 -11.65 -37.20
C ALA A 348 -7.20 -10.57 -36.12
N ASP A 349 -6.10 -10.60 -35.36
CA ASP A 349 -5.92 -9.71 -34.20
C ASP A 349 -5.21 -8.37 -34.50
N PHE A 350 -4.57 -8.22 -35.67
CA PHE A 350 -3.83 -7.00 -36.01
C PHE A 350 -4.72 -5.79 -36.39
N THR A 351 -6.03 -5.99 -36.59
CA THR A 351 -6.96 -4.93 -37.03
C THR A 351 -7.80 -4.33 -35.92
N LEU A 352 -7.93 -4.98 -34.75
CA LEU A 352 -8.66 -4.43 -33.60
C LEU A 352 -7.77 -3.48 -32.78
N ASP A 353 -6.48 -3.81 -32.62
CA ASP A 353 -5.53 -2.99 -31.86
C ASP A 353 -5.33 -1.59 -32.45
N LEU A 354 -5.31 -1.43 -33.77
CA LEU A 354 -5.12 -0.13 -34.44
C LEU A 354 -6.34 0.80 -34.36
N ILE A 355 -7.54 0.24 -34.23
CA ILE A 355 -8.78 1.01 -34.13
C ILE A 355 -8.96 1.52 -32.69
N ASP A 356 -8.66 0.68 -31.70
CA ASP A 356 -8.61 1.08 -30.29
C ASP A 356 -7.48 2.10 -30.02
N GLU A 357 -6.34 1.94 -30.71
CA GLU A 357 -5.23 2.87 -30.65
C GLU A 357 -5.61 4.29 -31.09
N TYR A 358 -6.40 4.42 -32.16
CA TYR A 358 -6.83 5.71 -32.71
C TYR A 358 -7.86 6.40 -31.80
N PHE A 359 -8.86 5.66 -31.30
CA PHE A 359 -9.89 6.20 -30.41
C PHE A 359 -9.33 6.64 -29.04
N LEU A 360 -8.40 5.87 -28.46
CA LEU A 360 -7.74 6.25 -27.20
C LEU A 360 -6.84 7.47 -27.38
N THR A 361 -6.11 7.56 -28.49
CA THR A 361 -5.22 8.70 -28.77
C THR A 361 -6.02 10.00 -29.00
N GLU A 362 -7.22 9.94 -29.57
CA GLU A 362 -8.12 11.11 -29.64
C GLU A 362 -8.75 11.49 -28.28
N LEU A 363 -9.07 10.51 -27.43
CA LEU A 363 -9.68 10.72 -26.10
C LEU A 363 -8.70 11.23 -25.02
N LEU A 364 -7.40 11.19 -25.32
CA LEU A 364 -6.27 11.55 -24.46
C LEU A 364 -5.65 12.91 -24.78
N LYS A 365 -6.00 13.55 -25.91
CA LYS A 365 -5.49 14.88 -26.26
C LYS A 365 -5.88 15.93 -25.21
N GLY A 366 -4.91 16.72 -24.77
CA GLY A 366 -5.14 17.89 -23.92
C GLY A 366 -5.49 17.64 -22.44
N TRP A 367 -5.37 16.41 -21.93
CA TRP A 367 -5.53 16.18 -20.48
C TRP A 367 -4.32 16.70 -19.69
N LYS A 368 -4.58 17.32 -18.53
CA LYS A 368 -3.58 17.89 -17.62
C LYS A 368 -3.82 17.42 -16.18
N PRO A 369 -2.78 17.14 -15.37
CA PRO A 369 -2.93 16.74 -13.96
C PRO A 369 -3.80 17.70 -13.13
N ARG A 370 -3.78 19.00 -13.44
CA ARG A 370 -4.65 20.02 -12.83
C ARG A 370 -6.15 19.70 -12.89
N MET A 371 -6.60 19.02 -13.94
CA MET A 371 -8.02 18.64 -14.10
C MET A 371 -8.53 17.75 -12.95
N PHE A 372 -7.65 16.97 -12.32
CA PHE A 372 -8.00 16.20 -11.13
C PHE A 372 -8.21 17.12 -9.92
N VAL A 373 -7.32 18.08 -9.69
CA VAL A 373 -7.46 19.08 -8.62
C VAL A 373 -8.74 19.90 -8.78
N ASP A 374 -9.07 20.31 -10.02
CA ASP A 374 -10.31 21.02 -10.31
C ASP A 374 -11.56 20.18 -10.01
N ASP A 375 -11.52 18.87 -10.27
CA ASP A 375 -12.61 17.98 -9.89
C ASP A 375 -12.75 17.80 -8.38
N MET A 376 -11.63 17.81 -7.63
CA MET A 376 -11.65 17.81 -6.16
C MET A 376 -12.19 19.14 -5.59
N ARG A 377 -11.82 20.28 -6.18
CA ARG A 377 -12.39 21.60 -5.83
C ARG A 377 -13.91 21.63 -6.01
N LYS A 378 -14.42 21.07 -7.12
CA LYS A 378 -15.88 20.95 -7.35
C LYS A 378 -16.57 20.07 -6.32
N LEU A 379 -15.88 19.07 -5.76
CA LEU A 379 -16.44 18.25 -4.67
C LEU A 379 -16.49 19.06 -3.37
N GLN A 380 -15.43 19.79 -3.04
CA GLN A 380 -15.37 20.67 -1.87
C GLN A 380 -16.48 21.74 -1.90
N ALA A 381 -16.70 22.37 -3.05
CA ALA A 381 -17.71 23.43 -3.22
C ALA A 381 -19.17 22.95 -3.19
N LYS A 382 -19.42 21.63 -3.24
CA LYS A 382 -20.77 21.04 -3.17
C LYS A 382 -21.20 20.66 -1.76
N LYS A 383 -20.29 20.80 -0.78
CA LYS A 383 -20.60 20.69 0.64
C LYS A 383 -21.31 21.95 1.10
#